data_AF-A0A2W4LP35-F1
#
_entry.id   AF-A0A2W4LP35-F1
#
_cell.length_a   1.000
_cell.length_b   1.000
_cell.length_c   1.000
_cell.angle_alpha   90.00
_cell.angle_beta   90.00
_cell.angle_gamma   90.00
#
_symmetry.space_group_name_H-M   'P 1'
#
loop_
_entity.id
_entity.type
_entity.pdbx_description
1 polymer ?
#
loop_
_entity_poly.entity_id
_entity_poly.type
_entity_poly.pdbx_seq_one_letter_code
_entity_poly.pdbx_strand_id
1 'polypeptide(L)'
;RGSGRTVLIATHYLDEAEQLCDRVGVLFGGRLAVEVEAAALRAPGRAVTIRVAGLPTDLVERLRLLSPAVRCDGAEITIEPNTAELQASVVRALLDANIAIISLEPHVRPLEELYLQVVSGQPVMPPAQEAAPGAQDNRPAARRSRPGDTLLRELLWREDTRDQRDDAP
;
A
#
# COMPACT_ATOMS: atom_id res chain seq x y z
N ARG A 1 17.95 -15.21 -7.51
CA ARG A 1 18.22 -15.68 -8.89
C ARG A 1 18.17 -17.21 -8.90
N GLY A 2 17.05 -17.80 -9.33
CA GLY A 2 16.83 -19.25 -9.39
C GLY A 2 16.20 -19.63 -10.73
N SER A 3 16.49 -20.84 -11.23
CA SER A 3 16.02 -21.45 -12.49
C SER A 3 14.72 -20.85 -13.05
N GLY A 4 14.72 -20.33 -14.28
CA GLY A 4 13.64 -19.56 -14.91
C GLY A 4 12.27 -20.23 -14.95
N ARG A 5 11.58 -20.24 -13.81
CA ARG A 5 10.25 -20.78 -13.56
C ARG A 5 9.40 -19.64 -13.03
N THR A 6 8.23 -19.46 -13.62
CA THR A 6 7.22 -18.52 -13.12
C THR A 6 6.29 -19.30 -12.21
N VAL A 7 6.08 -18.79 -10.99
CA VAL A 7 5.16 -19.37 -10.01
C VAL A 7 4.03 -18.37 -9.80
N LEU A 8 2.79 -18.84 -9.89
CA LEU A 8 1.62 -18.06 -9.52
C LEU A 8 1.16 -18.54 -8.13
N ILE A 9 0.98 -17.59 -7.21
CA ILE A 9 0.47 -17.85 -5.87
C ILE A 9 -0.80 -17.01 -5.71
N ALA A 10 -1.89 -17.66 -5.32
CA ALA A 10 -3.12 -17.00 -4.90
C ALA A 10 -3.27 -17.22 -3.39
N THR A 11 -3.26 -16.14 -2.62
CA THR A 11 -3.44 -16.15 -1.16
C THR A 11 -4.37 -15.02 -0.76
N HIS A 12 -5.10 -15.20 0.34
CA HIS A 12 -5.86 -14.14 1.00
C HIS A 12 -5.05 -13.47 2.12
N TYR A 13 -3.85 -13.98 2.42
CA TYR A 13 -2.90 -13.37 3.35
C TYR A 13 -2.02 -12.36 2.60
N LEU A 14 -2.35 -11.09 2.73
CA LEU A 14 -1.70 -10.00 1.99
C LEU A 14 -0.22 -9.86 2.38
N ASP A 15 0.11 -10.10 3.65
CA ASP A 15 1.47 -10.11 4.18
C ASP A 15 2.34 -11.21 3.56
N GLU A 16 1.79 -12.42 3.34
CA GLU A 16 2.48 -13.48 2.60
C GLU A 16 2.77 -13.08 1.16
N ALA A 17 1.79 -12.46 0.48
CA ALA A 17 1.95 -11.99 -0.89
C ALA A 17 3.04 -10.92 -1.01
N GLU A 18 3.10 -9.98 -0.07
CA GLU A 18 4.16 -8.97 0.00
C GLU A 18 5.55 -9.57 0.27
N GLN A 19 5.64 -10.64 1.05
CA GLN A 19 6.92 -11.26 1.40
C GLN A 19 7.46 -12.19 0.32
N LEU A 20 6.60 -12.98 -0.31
CA LEU A 20 7.00 -14.07 -1.20
C LEU A 20 7.08 -13.66 -2.67
N CYS A 21 6.32 -12.65 -3.10
CA CYS A 21 6.20 -12.30 -4.50
C CYS A 21 7.11 -11.13 -4.91
N ASP A 22 7.52 -11.12 -6.17
CA ASP A 22 8.17 -9.97 -6.81
C ASP A 22 7.12 -8.94 -7.28
N ARG A 23 5.93 -9.42 -7.67
CA ARG A 23 4.80 -8.64 -8.17
C ARG A 23 3.52 -9.14 -7.51
N VAL A 24 2.64 -8.22 -7.15
CA VAL A 24 1.34 -8.53 -6.54
C VAL A 24 0.25 -7.86 -7.35
N GLY A 25 -0.85 -8.57 -7.58
CA GLY A 25 -2.02 -8.03 -8.24
C GLY A 25 -3.30 -8.39 -7.51
N VAL A 26 -4.28 -7.50 -7.54
CA VAL A 26 -5.60 -7.73 -6.96
C VAL A 26 -6.58 -8.07 -8.08
N LEU A 27 -7.20 -9.24 -7.99
CA LEU A 27 -8.27 -9.67 -8.89
C LEU A 27 -9.62 -9.27 -8.28
N PHE A 28 -10.46 -8.58 -9.05
CA PHE A 28 -11.80 -8.18 -8.63
C PHE A 28 -12.78 -8.25 -9.80
N GLY A 29 -13.96 -8.84 -9.60
CA GLY A 29 -14.96 -9.01 -10.66
C GLY A 29 -14.45 -9.76 -11.89
N GLY A 30 -13.60 -10.78 -11.70
CA GLY A 30 -13.01 -11.57 -12.79
C GLY A 30 -11.90 -10.87 -13.58
N ARG A 31 -11.45 -9.68 -13.15
CA ARG A 31 -10.43 -8.89 -13.85
C ARG A 31 -9.30 -8.50 -12.90
N LEU A 32 -8.10 -8.36 -13.46
CA LEU A 32 -6.96 -7.81 -12.71
C LEU A 32 -7.15 -6.30 -12.55
N ALA A 33 -7.49 -5.86 -11.34
CA ALA A 33 -7.83 -4.47 -11.04
C ALA A 33 -6.60 -3.59 -10.82
N VAL A 34 -5.57 -4.12 -10.17
CA VAL A 34 -4.28 -3.44 -9.96
C VAL A 34 -3.14 -4.45 -9.98
N GLU A 35 -1.96 -4.01 -10.42
CA GLU A 35 -0.72 -4.75 -10.34
C GLU A 35 0.41 -3.80 -9.91
N VAL A 36 1.18 -4.22 -8.90
CA VAL A 36 2.28 -3.44 -8.32
C VAL A 36 3.49 -4.34 -8.07
N GLU A 37 4.68 -3.75 -8.07
CA GLU A 37 5.88 -4.45 -7.61
C GLU A 37 5.86 -4.54 -6.08
N ALA A 38 6.19 -5.71 -5.52
CA ALA A 38 6.23 -5.89 -4.08
C ALA A 38 7.25 -4.96 -3.41
N ALA A 39 8.29 -4.53 -4.13
CA ALA A 39 9.22 -3.51 -3.65
C ALA A 39 8.56 -2.15 -3.38
N ALA A 40 7.56 -1.75 -4.18
CA ALA A 40 6.81 -0.52 -3.96
C ALA A 40 5.88 -0.59 -2.74
N LEU A 41 5.46 -1.81 -2.36
CA LEU A 41 4.68 -2.08 -1.15
C LEU A 41 5.54 -2.07 0.13
N ARG A 42 6.87 -2.12 0.01
CA ARG A 42 7.78 -2.09 1.17
C ARG A 42 8.21 -0.67 1.56
N ALA A 43 7.68 0.36 0.90
CA ALA A 43 7.95 1.74 1.27
C ALA A 43 7.49 2.02 2.71
N PRO A 44 8.24 2.82 3.50
CA PRO A 44 7.88 3.13 4.87
C PRO A 44 6.44 3.64 4.92
N GLY A 45 5.69 3.10 5.88
CA GLY A 45 4.26 3.33 6.04
C GLY A 45 3.88 4.80 5.90
N ARG A 46 2.85 5.07 5.09
CA ARG A 46 2.30 6.43 4.93
C ARG A 46 1.67 6.97 6.21
N ALA A 47 1.48 6.12 7.21
CA ALA A 47 0.99 6.50 8.52
C ALA A 47 1.90 6.01 9.64
N VAL A 48 1.97 6.77 10.73
CA VAL A 48 2.60 6.36 11.99
C VAL A 48 1.59 6.56 13.11
N THR A 49 1.47 5.58 13.99
CA THR A 49 0.65 5.67 15.19
C THR A 49 1.55 5.80 16.42
N ILE A 50 1.29 6.81 17.23
CA ILE A 50 2.01 7.09 18.46
C ILE A 50 1.01 6.95 19.61
N ARG A 51 1.29 6.03 20.54
CA ARG A 51 0.52 5.87 21.77
C ARG A 51 1.23 6.54 22.92
N VAL A 52 0.50 7.30 23.72
CA VAL A 52 1.05 8.06 24.83
C VAL A 52 0.25 7.84 26.11
N ALA A 53 0.86 8.09 27.27
CA ALA A 53 0.22 7.84 28.56
C ALA A 53 -0.97 8.76 28.86
N GLY A 54 -0.99 9.94 28.26
CA GLY A 54 -2.10 10.87 28.36
C GLY A 54 -1.88 12.06 27.44
N LEU A 55 -2.95 12.51 26.78
CA LEU A 55 -2.95 13.68 25.92
C LEU A 55 -3.77 14.79 26.58
N PRO A 56 -3.14 15.86 27.08
CA PRO A 56 -3.87 17.04 27.51
C PRO A 56 -4.52 17.69 26.28
N THR A 57 -5.75 18.17 26.44
CA THR A 57 -6.55 18.79 25.36
C THR A 57 -5.81 19.94 24.69
N ASP A 58 -5.05 20.73 25.45
CA ASP A 58 -4.24 21.84 24.93
C ASP A 58 -3.17 21.38 23.93
N LEU A 59 -2.59 20.20 24.15
CA LEU A 59 -1.60 19.65 23.22
C LEU A 59 -2.26 19.07 21.98
N VAL A 60 -3.43 18.44 22.12
CA VAL A 60 -4.23 17.97 20.98
C VAL A 60 -4.56 19.11 20.03
N GLU A 61 -5.01 20.25 20.55
CA GLU A 61 -5.31 21.43 19.74
C GLU A 61 -4.04 22.00 19.09
N ARG A 62 -2.91 22.05 19.81
CA ARG A 62 -1.62 22.45 19.22
C ARG A 62 -1.16 21.51 18.11
N LEU A 63 -1.32 20.20 18.27
CA LEU A 63 -0.95 19.20 17.26
C LEU A 63 -1.85 19.30 16.02
N ARG A 64 -3.15 19.55 16.20
CA ARG A 64 -4.10 19.81 15.10
C ARG A 64 -3.78 21.10 14.35
N LEU A 65 -3.33 22.14 15.04
CA LEU A 65 -2.90 23.41 14.43
C LEU A 65 -1.56 23.29 13.69
N LEU A 66 -0.68 22.39 14.13
CA LEU A 66 0.61 22.14 13.48
C LEU A 66 0.43 21.53 12.09
N SER A 67 -0.48 20.56 11.94
CA SER A 67 -0.79 19.98 10.64
C SER A 67 -2.16 19.29 10.62
N PRO A 68 -2.94 19.45 9.53
CA PRO A 68 -4.18 18.69 9.32
C PRO A 68 -3.94 17.18 9.13
N ALA A 69 -2.69 16.76 8.94
CA ALA A 69 -2.29 15.36 8.83
C ALA A 69 -2.24 14.62 10.18
N VAL A 70 -2.35 15.34 11.31
CA VAL A 70 -2.29 14.75 12.65
C VAL A 70 -3.71 14.55 13.18
N ARG A 71 -4.11 13.29 13.35
CA ARG A 71 -5.36 12.90 14.01
C ARG A 71 -5.04 12.44 15.42
N CYS A 72 -5.77 12.98 16.40
CA CYS A 72 -5.65 12.57 17.79
C CYS A 72 -6.98 11.94 18.21
N ASP A 73 -6.93 10.71 18.70
CA ASP A 73 -8.06 9.98 19.28
C ASP A 73 -7.69 9.51 20.69
N GLY A 74 -8.18 10.22 21.70
CA GLY A 74 -7.88 9.93 23.10
C GLY A 74 -6.37 9.95 23.41
N ALA A 75 -5.78 8.77 23.63
CA ALA A 75 -4.38 8.56 23.96
C ALA A 75 -3.51 8.15 22.74
N GLU A 76 -4.09 8.19 21.54
CA GLU A 76 -3.48 7.73 20.30
C GLU A 76 -3.39 8.89 19.29
N ILE A 77 -2.24 8.98 18.61
CA ILE A 77 -1.95 10.01 17.62
C ILE A 77 -1.58 9.30 16.32
N THR A 78 -2.38 9.49 15.28
CA THR A 78 -2.09 9.00 13.94
C THR A 78 -1.59 10.16 13.09
N ILE A 79 -0.45 9.98 12.42
CA ILE A 79 0.14 10.94 11.50
C ILE A 79 -0.02 10.39 10.08
N GLU A 80 -0.80 11.06 9.23
CA GLU A 80 -1.02 10.65 7.84
C GLU A 80 -1.29 11.87 6.92
N PRO A 81 -0.44 12.14 5.90
CA PRO A 81 0.76 11.41 5.52
C PRO A 81 1.93 11.63 6.50
N ASN A 82 2.66 10.56 6.80
CA ASN A 82 3.86 10.59 7.63
C ASN A 82 5.05 11.16 6.84
N THR A 83 5.57 12.30 7.30
CA THR A 83 6.87 12.85 6.85
C THR A 83 7.85 12.86 8.02
N ALA A 84 9.15 12.72 7.74
CA ALA A 84 10.18 12.69 8.78
C ALA A 84 10.17 13.98 9.63
N GLU A 85 9.92 15.13 9.00
CA GLU A 85 9.85 16.44 9.66
C GLU A 85 8.64 16.55 10.58
N LEU A 86 7.48 16.05 10.12
CA LEU A 86 6.25 16.07 10.91
C LEU A 86 6.36 15.11 12.10
N GLN A 87 6.86 13.89 11.87
CA GLN A 87 7.10 12.92 12.91
C GLN A 87 8.03 13.48 13.99
N ALA A 88 9.17 14.07 13.60
CA ALA A 88 10.11 14.68 14.54
C ALA A 88 9.47 15.85 15.31
N SER A 89 8.66 16.68 14.64
CA SER A 89 7.97 17.82 15.27
C SER A 89 6.94 17.36 16.29
N VAL A 90 6.15 16.33 15.98
CA VAL A 90 5.15 15.75 16.88
C VAL A 90 5.84 15.12 18.10
N VAL A 91 6.86 14.29 17.88
CA VAL A 91 7.63 13.67 18.97
C VAL A 91 8.26 14.74 19.87
N ARG A 92 8.83 15.80 19.29
CA ARG A 92 9.40 16.90 20.06
C ARG A 92 8.34 17.63 20.89
N ALA A 93 7.18 17.92 20.32
CA ALA A 93 6.09 18.56 21.05
C ALA A 93 5.59 17.73 22.24
N LEU A 94 5.57 16.39 22.11
CA LEU A 94 5.22 15.48 23.20
C LEU A 94 6.29 15.48 24.31
N LEU A 95 7.56 15.46 23.93
CA LEU A 95 8.68 15.50 24.86
C LEU A 95 8.77 16.85 25.60
N ASP A 96 8.57 17.97 24.91
CA ASP A 96 8.56 19.32 25.49
C ASP A 96 7.37 19.50 26.47
N ALA A 97 6.26 18.78 26.24
CA ALA A 97 5.13 18.71 27.16
C ALA A 97 5.31 17.67 28.28
N ASN A 98 6.48 17.01 28.34
CA ASN A 98 6.85 16.01 29.34
C ASN A 98 5.92 14.78 29.37
N ILE A 99 5.38 14.40 28.21
CA ILE A 99 4.47 13.27 28.04
C ILE A 99 5.25 12.00 27.71
N ALA A 100 4.93 10.91 28.41
CA ALA A 100 5.52 9.61 28.15
C ALA A 100 4.94 8.99 26.87
N ILE A 101 5.83 8.67 25.92
CA ILE A 101 5.52 7.90 24.72
C ILE A 101 5.57 6.42 25.08
N ILE A 102 4.45 5.72 24.91
CA ILE A 102 4.31 4.29 25.22
C ILE A 102 4.79 3.45 24.03
N SER A 103 4.30 3.76 22.83
CA SER A 103 4.74 3.08 21.61
C SER A 103 4.71 4.02 20.41
N LEU A 104 5.57 3.71 19.45
CA LEU A 104 5.62 4.37 18.15
C LEU A 104 5.68 3.26 17.10
N GLU A 105 4.58 3.08 16.39
CA GLU A 105 4.37 1.97 15.46
C GLU A 105 4.10 2.53 14.05
N PRO A 106 5.01 2.30 13.09
CA PRO A 106 4.75 2.59 11.69
C PRO A 106 3.62 1.71 11.16
N HIS A 107 2.61 2.32 10.55
CA HIS A 107 1.52 1.60 9.88
C HIS A 107 1.96 1.24 8.46
N VAL A 108 2.39 0.00 8.26
CA VAL A 108 2.82 -0.51 6.95
C VAL A 108 1.77 -1.49 6.45
N ARG A 109 0.76 -1.03 5.70
CA ARG A 109 -0.08 -1.95 4.89
C ARG A 109 -0.55 -1.33 3.57
N PRO A 110 0.38 -1.01 2.67
CA PRO A 110 0.00 -0.47 1.36
C PRO A 110 -0.79 -1.49 0.51
N LEU A 111 -0.56 -2.81 0.62
CA LEU A 111 -1.36 -3.77 -0.14
C LEU A 111 -2.79 -3.91 0.39
N GLU A 112 -2.98 -3.86 1.71
CA GLU A 112 -4.32 -3.88 2.31
C GLU A 112 -5.12 -2.65 1.92
N GLU A 113 -4.50 -1.48 1.94
CA GLU A 113 -5.13 -0.24 1.51
C GLU A 113 -5.51 -0.31 0.02
N LEU A 114 -4.61 -0.78 -0.84
CA LEU A 114 -4.89 -1.00 -2.27
C LEU A 114 -6.03 -1.99 -2.48
N TYR A 115 -6.03 -3.09 -1.72
CA TYR A 115 -7.11 -4.09 -1.75
C TYR A 115 -8.45 -3.47 -1.35
N LEU A 116 -8.49 -2.70 -0.26
CA LEU A 116 -9.70 -2.02 0.20
C LEU A 116 -10.21 -0.99 -0.81
N GLN A 117 -9.31 -0.23 -1.44
CA GLN A 117 -9.68 0.72 -2.50
C GLN A 117 -10.34 0.00 -3.69
N VAL A 118 -9.76 -1.12 -4.15
CA VAL A 118 -10.32 -1.93 -5.24
C VAL A 118 -11.71 -2.47 -4.88
N VAL A 119 -11.87 -3.06 -3.70
CA VAL A 119 -13.11 -3.71 -3.28
C VAL A 119 -14.23 -2.70 -2.99
N SER A 120 -13.87 -1.52 -2.48
CA SER A 120 -14.82 -0.43 -2.21
C SER A 120 -15.19 0.39 -3.45
N GLY A 121 -14.59 0.12 -4.61
CA GLY A 121 -14.81 0.88 -5.83
C GLY A 121 -14.22 2.29 -5.80
N GLN A 122 -13.30 2.57 -4.87
CA GLN A 122 -12.54 3.81 -4.83
C GLN A 122 -11.50 3.81 -5.96
N PRO A 123 -11.15 4.99 -6.52
CA PRO A 123 -10.06 5.08 -7.47
C PRO A 123 -8.75 4.62 -6.81
N VAL A 124 -8.14 3.58 -7.37
CA VAL A 124 -6.87 3.02 -6.89
C VAL A 124 -5.78 4.06 -7.12
N MET A 125 -5.28 4.67 -6.06
CA MET A 125 -4.12 5.54 -6.12
C MET A 125 -2.88 4.71 -5.81
N PRO A 126 -1.98 4.46 -6.78
CA PRO A 126 -0.72 3.81 -6.47
C PRO A 126 0.02 4.64 -5.40
N PRO A 127 0.75 3.99 -4.46
CA PRO A 127 1.54 4.71 -3.47
C PRO A 127 2.43 5.71 -4.21
N ALA A 128 2.39 6.97 -3.75
CA ALA A 128 3.08 8.07 -4.40
C ALA A 128 4.56 7.70 -4.54
N GLN A 129 5.00 7.47 -5.77
CA GLN A 129 6.41 7.31 -6.08
C GLN A 129 7.07 8.65 -5.74
N GLU A 130 7.82 8.71 -4.64
CA GLU A 130 8.92 9.67 -4.56
C GLU A 130 9.79 9.42 -5.77
N ALA A 131 9.72 10.35 -6.73
CA ALA A 131 10.56 10.39 -7.89
C ALA A 131 12.01 10.49 -7.41
N ALA A 132 12.70 9.36 -7.37
CA ALA A 132 14.15 9.34 -7.23
C ALA A 132 14.76 10.19 -8.36
N PRO A 133 15.58 11.21 -8.06
CA PRO A 133 16.27 11.96 -9.09
C PRO A 133 17.39 11.07 -9.64
N GLY A 134 17.20 10.53 -10.85
CA GLY A 134 18.22 9.79 -11.58
C GLY A 134 17.85 8.36 -11.98
N ALA A 135 16.65 8.12 -12.48
CA ALA A 135 16.43 6.97 -13.36
C ALA A 135 16.74 7.42 -14.80
N GLN A 136 18.02 7.30 -15.19
CA GLN A 136 18.37 7.24 -16.60
C GLN A 136 17.40 6.31 -17.32
N ASP A 137 16.95 6.77 -18.48
CA ASP A 137 16.28 6.03 -19.54
C ASP A 137 16.91 4.64 -19.71
N ASN A 138 16.41 3.68 -18.94
CA ASN A 138 16.65 2.27 -19.15
C ASN A 138 15.29 1.65 -19.40
N ARG A 139 14.63 2.10 -20.48
CA ARG A 139 13.74 1.24 -21.24
C ARG A 139 14.51 -0.07 -21.44
N PRO A 140 14.11 -1.19 -20.82
CA PRO A 140 14.67 -2.44 -21.25
C PRO A 140 14.19 -2.62 -22.69
N ALA A 141 15.14 -2.53 -23.63
CA ALA A 141 14.92 -2.85 -25.03
C ALA A 141 14.06 -4.11 -25.08
N ALA A 142 12.89 -3.97 -25.72
CA ALA A 142 11.91 -5.00 -26.01
C ALA A 142 12.46 -6.42 -25.78
N ARG A 143 12.36 -6.91 -24.52
CA ARG A 143 12.61 -8.30 -24.23
C ARG A 143 11.41 -9.03 -24.81
N ARG A 144 11.60 -9.55 -26.02
CA ARG A 144 10.72 -10.46 -26.76
C ARG A 144 9.79 -11.18 -25.78
N SER A 145 8.48 -10.92 -25.92
CA SER A 145 7.43 -11.62 -25.18
C SER A 145 7.79 -13.09 -25.07
N ARG A 146 8.06 -13.54 -23.84
CA ARG A 146 8.26 -14.97 -23.61
C ARG A 146 6.88 -15.63 -23.68
N PRO A 147 6.77 -16.84 -24.24
CA PRO A 147 5.48 -17.50 -24.48
C PRO A 147 4.56 -17.57 -23.25
N GLY A 148 5.13 -17.54 -22.02
CA GLY A 148 4.40 -17.56 -20.75
C GLY A 148 3.62 -16.28 -20.40
N ASP A 149 4.05 -15.10 -20.83
CA ASP A 149 3.37 -13.83 -20.45
C ASP A 149 2.02 -13.68 -21.19
N THR A 150 1.90 -14.34 -22.34
CA THR A 150 0.67 -14.45 -23.13
C THR A 150 -0.33 -15.45 -22.54
N LEU A 151 0.13 -16.48 -21.81
CA LEU A 151 -0.77 -17.54 -21.31
C LEU A 151 -1.69 -17.05 -20.21
N LEU A 152 -1.24 -16.18 -19.30
CA LEU A 152 -2.12 -15.56 -18.31
C LEU A 152 -3.16 -14.67 -18.99
N ARG A 153 -2.73 -13.91 -20.01
CA ARG A 153 -3.61 -13.03 -20.79
C ARG A 153 -4.62 -13.82 -21.63
N GLU A 154 -4.24 -14.97 -22.16
CA GLU A 154 -5.12 -15.86 -22.94
C GLU A 154 -6.06 -16.71 -22.06
N LEU A 155 -5.61 -17.16 -20.89
CA LEU A 155 -6.45 -17.93 -19.96
C LEU A 155 -7.53 -17.06 -19.33
N LEU A 156 -7.18 -15.83 -18.92
CA LEU A 156 -8.15 -14.87 -18.39
C LEU A 156 -9.21 -14.43 -19.42
N TRP A 157 -8.95 -14.60 -20.72
CA TRP A 157 -9.89 -14.23 -21.79
C TRP A 157 -10.75 -15.42 -22.27
N ARG A 158 -10.38 -16.67 -21.97
CA ARG A 158 -11.12 -17.86 -22.44
C ARG A 158 -12.37 -18.18 -21.62
N GLU A 159 -12.55 -17.61 -20.43
CA GLU A 159 -13.73 -17.84 -19.60
C GLU A 159 -14.91 -16.92 -19.94
N ASP A 160 -14.68 -15.77 -20.58
CA ASP A 160 -15.71 -14.78 -20.94
C ASP A 160 -16.62 -15.22 -22.11
N THR A 161 -16.31 -16.34 -22.78
CA THR A 161 -17.06 -16.80 -23.98
C THR A 161 -17.99 -17.98 -23.73
N ARG A 162 -18.11 -18.47 -22.49
CA ARG A 162 -19.01 -19.60 -22.17
C ARG A 162 -20.32 -19.20 -21.51
N ASP A 163 -20.42 -18.01 -20.92
CA ASP A 163 -21.59 -17.62 -20.12
C ASP A 163 -22.69 -16.90 -20.92
N GLN A 164 -22.55 -16.79 -22.24
CA GLN A 164 -23.48 -16.03 -23.10
C GLN A 164 -24.29 -16.91 -24.08
N ARG A 165 -24.40 -18.22 -23.80
CA ARG A 165 -25.16 -19.16 -24.65
C ARG A 165 -26.36 -19.85 -23.99
N ASP A 166 -26.63 -19.64 -22.71
CA ASP A 166 -27.68 -20.41 -22.00
C ASP A 166 -28.92 -19.62 -21.55
N ASP A 167 -29.10 -18.36 -21.96
CA ASP A 167 -30.35 -17.63 -21.73
C ASP A 167 -31.01 -17.17 -23.04
N ALA A 168 -31.74 -18.09 -23.67
CA ALA A 168 -32.84 -17.77 -24.57
C ALA A 168 -33.87 -18.92 -24.54
N PRO A 169 -35.04 -18.75 -23.88
CA PRO A 169 -36.17 -19.66 -24.03
C PRO A 169 -36.86 -19.51 -25.40
#